data_AF-A0A9E0KP19-F1
#
_entry.id   AF-A0A9E0KP19-F1
#
_cell.length_a   1.000
_cell.length_b   1.000
_cell.length_c   1.000
_cell.angle_alpha   90.00
_cell.angle_beta   90.00
_cell.angle_gamma   90.00
#
_symmetry.space_group_name_H-M   'P 1'
#
loop_
_entity.id
_entity.type
_entity.pdbx_description
1 polymer ?
#
loop_
_entity_poly.entity_id
_entity_poly.type
_entity_poly.pdbx_seq_one_letter_code
_entity_poly.pdbx_strand_id
1 'polypeptide(L)' 'MRYRDIAGRLKELGCEEMRSGKGSHRIWFNPGTQKITAIPDWQGKDLAPGTVRAIIRELGISREEFGPIK' A
#
# COMPACT_ATOMS: atom_id res chain seq x y z
N MET A 1 6.84 6.97 6.51
CA MET A 1 5.38 6.86 6.26
C MET A 1 4.78 5.66 6.99
N ARG A 2 3.72 5.86 7.77
CA ARG A 2 3.05 4.76 8.50
C ARG A 2 2.09 4.01 7.59
N TYR A 3 1.77 2.78 7.97
CA TYR A 3 0.78 1.96 7.25
C TYR A 3 -0.55 2.71 7.03
N ARG A 4 -1.06 3.43 8.04
CA ARG A 4 -2.32 4.20 7.93
C ARG A 4 -2.28 5.28 6.85
N ASP A 5 -1.14 5.94 6.68
CA ASP A 5 -0.99 6.99 5.66
C ASP A 5 -1.03 6.38 4.26
N ILE A 6 -0.36 5.22 4.09
CA ILE A 6 -0.36 4.46 2.83
C ILE A 6 -1.77 3.96 2.52
N ALA A 7 -2.43 3.34 3.50
CA ALA A 7 -3.78 2.82 3.37
C ALA A 7 -4.80 3.90 3.01
N GLY A 8 -4.68 5.10 3.60
CA GLY A 8 -5.53 6.25 3.26
C GLY A 8 -5.40 6.63 1.79
N ARG A 9 -4.17 6.81 1.30
CA ARG A 9 -3.92 7.16 -0.11
C ARG A 9 -4.35 6.06 -1.07
N LEU A 10 -4.11 4.80 -0.72
CA LEU A 10 -4.54 3.68 -1.56
C LEU A 10 -6.07 3.65 -1.72
N LYS A 11 -6.82 3.94 -0.65
CA LYS A 11 -8.29 4.08 -0.73
C LYS A 11 -8.72 5.24 -1.62
N GLU A 12 -8.04 6.38 -1.53
CA GLU A 12 -8.30 7.55 -2.41
C GLU A 12 -8.05 7.22 -3.89
N LEU A 13 -7.08 6.33 -4.17
CA LEU A 13 -6.78 5.81 -5.50
C LEU A 13 -7.69 4.63 -5.91
N GLY A 14 -8.73 4.32 -5.14
CA GLY A 14 -9.69 3.25 -5.44
C GLY A 14 -9.16 1.83 -5.18
N CYS A 15 -8.05 1.66 -4.47
CA CYS A 15 -7.60 0.35 -4.02
C CYS A 15 -8.36 -0.09 -2.76
N GLU A 16 -8.47 -1.40 -2.60
CA GLU A 16 -9.28 -2.04 -1.58
C GLU A 16 -8.43 -2.95 -0.69
N GLU A 17 -8.63 -2.85 0.62
CA GLU A 17 -8.09 -3.84 1.56
C GLU A 17 -9.02 -5.05 1.60
N MET A 18 -8.55 -6.19 1.10
CA MET A 18 -9.37 -7.39 0.98
C MET A 18 -9.47 -8.16 2.29
N ARG A 19 -8.32 -8.43 2.93
CA ARG A 19 -8.23 -9.28 4.11
C ARG A 19 -6.90 -9.13 4.84
N SER A 20 -6.87 -9.59 6.09
CA SER A 20 -5.62 -9.83 6.81
C SER A 20 -4.83 -10.98 6.16
N GLY A 21 -3.53 -10.75 5.95
CA GLY A 21 -2.56 -11.77 5.55
C GLY A 21 -1.92 -12.45 6.76
N LYS A 22 -0.77 -13.09 6.54
CA LYS A 22 0.00 -13.73 7.63
C LYS A 22 0.57 -12.67 8.58
N GLY A 23 0.25 -12.78 9.87
CA GLY A 23 0.72 -11.86 10.90
C GLY A 23 0.11 -10.47 10.74
N SER A 24 0.96 -9.44 10.67
CA SER A 24 0.51 -8.05 10.53
C SER A 24 0.36 -7.59 9.06
N HIS A 25 0.50 -8.49 8.09
CA HIS A 25 0.28 -8.12 6.70
C HIS A 25 -1.20 -7.89 6.41
N ARG A 26 -1.49 -6.94 5.52
CA ARG A 26 -2.81 -6.67 4.96
C ARG A 26 -2.74 -6.85 3.45
N ILE A 27 -3.69 -7.58 2.88
CA ILE A 27 -3.76 -7.82 1.45
C ILE A 27 -4.56 -6.71 0.80
N TRP A 28 -3.96 -6.05 -0.19
CA TRP A 28 -4.54 -4.95 -0.95
C TRP A 28 -4.70 -5.34 -2.40
N PHE A 29 -5.79 -4.90 -2.99
CA PHE A 29 -6.13 -5.09 -4.39
C PHE A 29 -6.34 -3.73 -5.06
N ASN A 30 -5.83 -3.59 -6.28
CA ASN A 30 -6.14 -2.48 -7.16
C ASN A 30 -7.07 -2.97 -8.27
N PRO A 31 -8.37 -2.62 -8.24
CA PRO A 31 -9.33 -2.99 -9.30
C PRO A 31 -8.94 -2.46 -10.68
N GLY A 32 -8.31 -1.29 -10.77
CA GLY A 32 -7.93 -0.66 -12.03
C GLY A 32 -6.79 -1.40 -12.76
N THR A 33 -5.90 -2.05 -12.02
CA THR A 33 -4.77 -2.81 -12.59
C THR A 33 -4.88 -4.32 -12.41
N GLN A 34 -5.91 -4.78 -11.68
CA GLN A 34 -6.11 -6.17 -11.25
C GLN A 34 -4.95 -6.76 -10.45
N LYS A 35 -4.13 -5.92 -9.79
CA LYS A 35 -2.96 -6.37 -9.04
C LYS A 35 -3.24 -6.46 -7.55
N ILE A 36 -2.52 -7.38 -6.89
CA ILE A 36 -2.61 -7.62 -5.45
C ILE A 36 -1.21 -7.50 -4.83
N THR A 37 -1.12 -6.90 -3.65
CA THR A 37 0.10 -6.91 -2.83
C THR A 37 -0.21 -7.12 -1.35
N ALA A 38 0.79 -7.51 -0.58
CA ALA A 38 0.74 -7.59 0.86
C ALA A 38 1.51 -6.42 1.48
N ILE A 39 0.83 -5.59 2.26
CA ILE A 39 1.41 -4.43 2.95
C ILE A 39 1.63 -4.80 4.42
N PRO A 40 2.85 -4.70 4.96
CA PRO A 40 3.07 -4.93 6.38
C PRO A 40 2.51 -3.77 7.21
N ASP A 41 1.72 -4.10 8.25
CA ASP A 41 1.33 -3.15 9.29
C ASP A 41 2.31 -3.28 10.47
N TRP A 42 3.29 -2.38 10.58
CA TRP A 42 4.25 -2.35 11.69
C TRP A 42 3.73 -1.59 12.92
N GLN A 43 2.41 -1.49 13.09
CA GLN A 43 1.75 -0.99 14.30
C GLN A 43 2.28 0.38 14.76
N GLY A 44 2.40 1.32 13.81
CA GLY A 44 2.79 2.70 14.07
C GLY A 44 4.23 3.05 13.71
N LYS A 45 5.07 2.09 13.32
CA LYS A 45 6.39 2.36 12.72
C LYS A 45 6.26 2.76 11.26
N ASP A 46 7.20 3.57 10.80
CA ASP A 46 7.32 3.95 9.41
C ASP A 46 7.82 2.78 8.56
N LEU A 47 7.18 2.56 7.43
CA LEU A 47 7.70 1.72 6.37
C LEU A 47 8.85 2.45 5.68
N ALA A 48 9.92 1.72 5.39
CA ALA A 48 11.04 2.27 4.65
C ALA A 48 10.57 2.78 3.27
N PRO A 49 11.10 3.91 2.75
CA PRO A 49 10.69 4.44 1.45
C PRO A 49 10.83 3.44 0.30
N GLY A 50 11.81 2.52 0.38
CA GLY A 50 11.96 1.42 -0.58
C GLY A 50 10.80 0.44 -0.55
N THR A 51 10.28 0.12 0.62
CA THR A 51 9.11 -0.75 0.80
C THR A 51 7.86 -0.10 0.22
N VAL A 52 7.64 1.19 0.48
CA VAL A 52 6.50 1.94 -0.10
C VAL A 52 6.58 1.94 -1.63
N ARG A 53 7.77 2.16 -2.20
CA ARG A 53 7.99 2.11 -3.65
C ARG A 53 7.70 0.72 -4.24
N ALA A 54 8.05 -0.35 -3.55
CA ALA A 54 7.76 -1.70 -3.99
C ALA A 54 6.24 -1.97 -4.01
N ILE A 55 5.54 -1.59 -2.94
CA ILE A 55 4.08 -1.74 -2.80
C ILE A 55 3.33 -1.05 -3.95
N ILE A 56 3.62 0.23 -4.21
CA ILE A 56 2.89 0.98 -5.25
C ILE A 56 3.20 0.41 -6.64
N ARG A 57 4.43 -0.01 -6.89
CA ARG A 57 4.81 -0.67 -8.15
C ARG A 57 4.08 -2.00 -8.34
N GLU A 58 3.96 -2.79 -7.28
CA GLU A 58 3.21 -4.04 -7.29
C GLU A 58 1.71 -3.82 -7.50
N LEU A 59 1.14 -2.72 -6.99
CA LEU A 59 -0.23 -2.30 -7.28
C LEU A 59 -0.39 -1.64 -8.65
N GLY A 60 0.70 -1.44 -9.39
CA GLY A 60 0.68 -0.77 -10.69
C GLY A 60 0.37 0.73 -10.61
N ILE A 61 0.67 1.36 -9.48
CA ILE A 61 0.48 2.79 -9.22
C ILE A 61 1.82 3.51 -9.47
N SER A 62 1.80 4.58 -10.25
CA SER A 62 2.97 5.43 -10.49
C SER A 62 3.33 6.30 -9.28
N ARG A 63 4.52 6.89 -9.28
CA ARG A 63 4.96 7.79 -8.20
C ARG A 63 4.14 9.08 -8.19
N GLU A 64 3.70 9.49 -9.36
CA GLU A 64 2.90 10.69 -9.60
C GLU A 64 1.48 10.50 -9.05
N GLU A 65 0.85 9.35 -9.32
CA GLU A 65 -0.47 8.99 -8.78
C GLU A 65 -0.45 8.85 -7.26
N PHE A 66 0.61 8.24 -6.70
CA PHE A 66 0.72 8.06 -5.24
C PHE A 66 1.12 9.33 -4.48
N GLY A 67 1.84 10.24 -5.15
CA GLY A 67 2.38 11.45 -4.56
C GLY A 67 3.61 11.23 -3.65
N PRO A 68 3.92 12.20 -2.78
CA PRO A 68 5.21 12.26 -2.09
C PRO A 68 5.38 11.15 -1.04
N ILE A 69 6.50 10.42 -1.12
CA ILE A 69 6.91 9.43 -0.12
C ILE A 69 7.86 10.11 0.87
N LYS A 70 7.40 10.31 2.11
CA LYS A 70 8.19 10.87 3.22
C LYS A 70 8.59 9.78 4.22
#